data_AF-A0A969X8M9-F1
#
_entry.id   AF-A0A969X8M9-F1
#
_cell.length_a   1.000
_cell.length_b   1.000
_cell.length_c   1.000
_cell.angle_alpha   90.00
_cell.angle_beta   90.00
_cell.angle_gamma   90.00
#
_symmetry.space_group_name_H-M   'P 1'
#
loop_
_entity.id
_entity.type
_entity.pdbx_description
1 polymer ?
#
loop_
_entity_poly.entity_id
_entity_poly.type
_entity_poly.pdbx_seq_one_letter_code
_entity_poly.pdbx_strand_id
1 'polypeptide(L)'
;MLTIAICVYLFICIVGFYMGYSLEPSQQAYDQAYTRHFQQAFNTTSAEPLAEGARDRYEDQKKALLTGGRGILSAETRAADFAELVEEQIELTKTIYPAESDQRVVATALTSFGKDMAVFFNNPTAAADYDKALNLAGMLFWAMAVLVGLVQGGIQAISRSFFGKLVPPKRSSEYFGFFDIFGKFAAVIGPALYAFSGAITGKPYIGILSLILLFVAGLVVMFIGRHYLAAAEASGRASENGSNVH
;
A
#
# COMPACT_ATOMS: atom_id res chain seq x y z
N MET A 1 9.90 -4.11 26.79
CA MET A 1 10.40 -3.86 25.41
C MET A 1 9.46 -4.36 24.34
N LEU A 2 8.97 -5.61 24.36
CA LEU A 2 8.04 -6.12 23.33
C LEU A 2 6.74 -5.28 23.20
N THR A 3 6.15 -4.86 24.32
CA THR A 3 4.99 -3.96 24.34
C THR A 3 5.26 -2.61 23.68
N ILE A 4 6.45 -2.03 23.91
CA ILE A 4 6.86 -0.76 23.29
C ILE A 4 6.91 -0.93 21.78
N ALA A 5 7.47 -2.05 21.31
CA ALA A 5 7.58 -2.35 19.88
C ALA A 5 6.21 -2.48 19.20
N ILE A 6 5.24 -3.14 19.85
CA ILE A 6 3.85 -3.21 19.36
C ILE A 6 3.21 -1.82 19.31
N CYS A 7 3.38 -1.01 20.35
CA CYS A 7 2.88 0.38 20.36
C CYS A 7 3.48 1.21 19.22
N VAL A 8 4.77 1.04 18.93
CA VAL A 8 5.42 1.74 17.80
C VAL A 8 4.85 1.29 16.46
N TYR A 9 4.61 0.00 16.26
CA TYR A 9 3.96 -0.46 15.02
C TYR A 9 2.53 0.03 14.87
N LEU A 10 1.75 0.09 15.95
CA LEU A 10 0.42 0.71 15.93
C LEU A 10 0.50 2.18 15.53
N PHE A 11 1.47 2.92 16.07
CA PHE A 11 1.72 4.31 15.68
C PHE A 11 2.08 4.43 14.18
N ILE A 12 2.99 3.58 13.68
CA ILE A 12 3.36 3.55 12.25
C ILE A 12 2.14 3.30 11.37
N CYS A 13 1.27 2.35 11.75
CA CYS A 13 0.04 2.07 11.00
C CYS A 13 -0.94 3.25 11.00
N ILE A 14 -1.09 3.96 12.13
CA ILE A 14 -1.94 5.16 12.20
C ILE A 14 -1.40 6.27 11.30
N VAL A 15 -0.09 6.51 11.32
CA VAL A 15 0.57 7.50 10.45
C VAL A 15 0.41 7.10 8.98
N GLY A 16 0.63 5.84 8.63
CA GLY A 16 0.41 5.32 7.27
C GLY A 16 -1.04 5.48 6.79
N PHE A 17 -2.01 5.23 7.67
CA PHE A 17 -3.42 5.47 7.37
C PHE A 17 -3.69 6.96 7.11
N TYR A 18 -3.16 7.86 7.95
CA TYR A 18 -3.31 9.30 7.78
C TYR A 18 -2.71 9.81 6.46
N MET A 19 -1.54 9.30 6.07
CA MET A 19 -0.90 9.65 4.79
C MET A 19 -1.75 9.22 3.60
N GLY A 20 -2.29 7.99 3.64
CA GLY A 20 -3.19 7.50 2.60
C GLY A 20 -4.49 8.29 2.52
N TYR A 21 -5.10 8.60 3.67
CA TYR A 21 -6.31 9.42 3.76
C TYR A 21 -6.09 10.86 3.25
N SER A 22 -4.94 11.46 3.54
CA SER A 22 -4.64 12.82 3.10
C SER A 22 -4.41 12.95 1.59
N LEU A 23 -3.95 11.88 0.92
CA LEU A 23 -3.70 11.86 -0.54
C LEU A 23 -4.94 11.42 -1.35
N GLU A 24 -5.93 10.81 -0.69
CA GLU A 24 -7.14 10.30 -1.34
C GLU A 24 -7.96 11.37 -2.08
N PRO A 25 -8.22 12.58 -1.54
CA PRO A 25 -9.04 13.58 -2.21
C PRO A 25 -8.49 14.00 -3.59
N SER A 26 -7.17 14.14 -3.68
CA SER A 26 -6.49 14.45 -4.95
C SER A 26 -6.52 13.30 -5.95
N GLN A 27 -6.38 12.06 -5.48
CA GLN A 27 -6.49 10.88 -6.35
C GLN A 27 -7.91 10.70 -6.87
N GLN A 28 -8.93 10.93 -6.02
CA GLN A 28 -10.33 10.91 -6.44
C GLN A 28 -10.65 12.03 -7.43
N ALA A 29 -10.14 13.24 -7.20
CA ALA A 29 -10.31 14.36 -8.12
C ALA A 29 -9.69 14.06 -9.49
N TYR A 30 -8.51 13.44 -9.51
CA TYR A 30 -7.88 12.96 -10.75
C TYR A 30 -8.72 11.89 -11.44
N ASP A 31 -9.12 10.83 -10.74
CA ASP A 31 -9.91 9.73 -11.32
C ASP A 31 -11.25 10.23 -11.91
N GLN A 32 -11.89 11.18 -11.21
CA GLN A 32 -13.14 11.79 -11.67
C GLN A 32 -12.91 12.68 -12.90
N ALA A 33 -11.88 13.53 -12.89
CA ALA A 33 -11.52 14.36 -14.02
C ALA A 33 -11.15 13.50 -15.23
N TYR A 34 -10.29 12.50 -15.03
CA TYR A 34 -9.89 11.52 -16.04
C TYR A 34 -11.11 10.90 -16.71
N THR A 35 -12.00 10.29 -15.92
CA THR A 35 -13.17 9.58 -16.46
C THR A 35 -14.10 10.54 -17.20
N ARG A 36 -14.33 11.75 -16.67
CA ARG A 36 -15.17 12.77 -17.31
C ARG A 36 -14.59 13.21 -18.65
N HIS A 37 -13.33 13.61 -18.69
CA HIS A 37 -12.70 14.16 -19.88
C HIS A 37 -12.47 13.09 -20.94
N PHE A 38 -12.15 11.86 -20.54
CA PHE A 38 -11.99 10.74 -21.46
C PHE A 38 -13.32 10.39 -22.14
N GLN A 39 -14.41 10.31 -21.36
CA GLN A 39 -15.75 10.08 -21.91
C GLN A 39 -16.19 11.23 -22.82
N GLN A 40 -15.90 12.48 -22.45
CA GLN A 40 -16.23 13.63 -23.26
C GLN A 40 -15.48 13.60 -24.60
N ALA A 41 -14.17 13.34 -24.59
CA ALA A 41 -13.35 13.24 -25.78
C ALA A 41 -13.82 12.13 -26.73
N PHE A 42 -14.28 11.00 -26.19
CA PHE A 42 -14.89 9.93 -26.98
C PHE A 42 -16.23 10.37 -27.60
N ASN A 43 -17.12 10.97 -26.81
CA ASN A 43 -18.46 11.38 -27.25
C ASN A 43 -18.41 12.52 -28.28
N THR A 44 -17.43 13.42 -28.22
CA THR A 44 -17.26 14.50 -29.21
C THR A 44 -16.63 14.05 -30.52
N THR A 45 -15.90 12.93 -30.50
CA THR A 45 -15.17 12.41 -31.67
C THR A 45 -15.97 11.33 -32.42
N SER A 46 -16.97 10.73 -31.79
CA SER A 46 -17.79 9.64 -32.35
C SER A 46 -18.90 10.15 -33.28
N ALA A 47 -18.52 10.56 -34.48
CA ALA A 47 -19.44 10.60 -35.63
C ALA A 47 -19.61 9.21 -36.28
N GLU A 48 -18.63 8.31 -36.12
CA GLU A 48 -18.68 6.90 -36.51
C GLU A 48 -18.46 6.00 -35.27
N PRO A 49 -19.31 4.99 -35.04
CA PRO A 49 -19.14 4.08 -33.91
C PRO A 49 -17.96 3.13 -34.15
N LEU A 50 -17.09 2.96 -33.14
CA LEU A 50 -16.04 1.94 -33.21
C LEU A 50 -16.64 0.54 -33.40
N ALA A 51 -15.94 -0.26 -34.21
CA ALA A 51 -16.20 -1.68 -34.36
C ALA A 51 -16.22 -2.40 -33.01
N GLU A 52 -17.03 -3.45 -32.89
CA GLU A 52 -17.24 -4.18 -31.64
C GLU A 52 -15.91 -4.68 -31.03
N GLY A 53 -14.99 -5.22 -31.85
CA GLY A 53 -13.66 -5.65 -31.43
C GLY A 53 -12.65 -4.53 -31.17
N ALA A 54 -12.96 -3.28 -31.50
CA ALA A 54 -12.11 -2.13 -31.22
C ALA A 54 -12.44 -1.47 -29.87
N ARG A 55 -13.65 -1.66 -29.34
CA ARG A 55 -14.08 -1.11 -28.05
C ARG A 55 -13.31 -1.70 -26.87
N ASP A 56 -13.06 -3.01 -26.88
CA ASP A 56 -12.30 -3.67 -25.81
C ASP A 56 -10.87 -3.14 -25.75
N ARG A 57 -10.22 -2.97 -26.91
CA ARG A 57 -8.89 -2.38 -27.03
C ARG A 57 -8.83 -0.94 -26.53
N TYR A 58 -9.90 -0.18 -26.79
CA TYR A 58 -10.03 1.19 -26.32
C TYR A 58 -10.16 1.28 -24.81
N GLU A 59 -10.97 0.41 -24.19
CA GLU A 59 -11.08 0.32 -22.74
C GLU A 59 -9.77 -0.16 -22.08
N ASP A 60 -9.00 -1.02 -22.74
CA ASP A 60 -7.67 -1.43 -22.24
C ASP A 60 -6.66 -0.29 -22.32
N GLN A 61 -6.62 0.48 -23.43
CA GLN A 61 -5.82 1.69 -23.55
C GLN A 61 -6.17 2.73 -22.47
N LYS A 62 -7.47 2.95 -22.23
CA LYS A 62 -7.96 3.81 -21.15
C LYS A 62 -7.45 3.36 -19.79
N LYS A 63 -7.52 2.06 -19.47
CA LYS A 63 -7.00 1.55 -18.19
C LYS A 63 -5.49 1.72 -18.08
N ALA A 64 -4.75 1.48 -19.17
CA ALA A 64 -3.30 1.67 -19.20
C ALA A 64 -2.93 3.13 -18.96
N LEU A 65 -3.60 4.06 -19.64
CA LEU A 65 -3.38 5.50 -19.51
C LEU A 65 -3.77 6.03 -18.13
N LEU A 66 -4.88 5.54 -17.54
CA LEU A 66 -5.27 5.85 -16.17
C LEU A 66 -4.20 5.37 -15.16
N THR A 67 -3.70 4.15 -15.34
CA THR A 67 -2.70 3.56 -14.44
C THR A 67 -1.37 4.30 -14.53
N GLY A 68 -0.91 4.61 -15.75
CA GLY A 68 0.29 5.40 -15.97
C GLY A 68 0.17 6.83 -15.42
N GLY A 69 -0.96 7.49 -15.69
CA GLY A 69 -1.20 8.86 -15.24
C GLY A 69 -1.29 9.02 -13.72
N ARG A 70 -1.79 8.01 -12.98
CA ARG A 70 -1.72 8.00 -11.51
C ARG A 70 -0.28 8.00 -10.99
N GLY A 71 0.66 7.35 -11.67
CA GLY A 71 2.07 7.35 -11.31
C GLY A 71 2.75 8.70 -11.51
N ILE A 72 2.25 9.49 -12.46
CA ILE A 72 2.79 10.80 -12.83
C ILE A 72 2.32 11.91 -11.88
N LEU A 73 1.25 11.70 -11.11
CA LEU A 73 0.70 12.73 -10.21
C LEU A 73 1.75 13.28 -9.25
N SER A 74 2.66 12.46 -8.74
CA SER A 74 3.74 12.87 -7.82
C SER A 74 4.91 13.60 -8.48
N ALA A 75 4.96 13.69 -9.82
CA ALA A 75 6.05 14.36 -10.52
C ALA A 75 5.90 15.88 -10.46
N GLU A 76 7.04 16.59 -10.45
CA GLU A 76 7.07 18.05 -10.60
C GLU A 76 6.63 18.45 -12.02
N THR A 77 7.01 17.67 -13.03
CA THR A 77 6.69 17.88 -14.44
C THR A 77 5.41 17.16 -14.89
N ARG A 78 4.49 16.86 -13.96
CA ARG A 78 3.28 16.04 -14.20
C ARG A 78 2.49 16.36 -15.47
N ALA A 79 2.39 17.63 -15.85
CA ALA A 79 1.69 18.05 -17.07
C ALA A 79 2.43 17.63 -18.35
N ALA A 80 3.77 17.76 -18.35
CA ALA A 80 4.62 17.37 -19.48
C ALA A 80 4.71 15.85 -19.59
N ASP A 81 4.96 15.17 -18.47
CA ASP A 81 5.04 13.71 -18.39
C ASP A 81 3.73 13.05 -18.85
N PHE A 82 2.58 13.64 -18.48
CA PHE A 82 1.28 13.13 -18.95
C PHE A 82 1.06 13.36 -20.44
N ALA A 83 1.54 14.48 -20.99
CA ALA A 83 1.47 14.73 -22.43
C ALA A 83 2.30 13.68 -23.20
N GLU A 84 3.50 13.36 -22.73
CA GLU A 84 4.35 12.30 -23.29
C GLU A 84 3.64 10.93 -23.23
N LEU A 85 3.02 10.60 -22.10
CA LEU A 85 2.25 9.36 -21.96
C LEU A 85 1.07 9.30 -22.95
N VAL A 86 0.37 10.41 -23.19
CA VAL A 86 -0.70 10.47 -24.18
C VAL A 86 -0.16 10.30 -25.59
N GLU A 87 0.97 10.93 -25.93
CA GLU A 87 1.63 10.77 -27.23
C GLU A 87 2.05 9.32 -27.48
N GLU A 88 2.60 8.63 -26.47
CA GLU A 88 2.92 7.21 -26.55
C GLU A 88 1.68 6.36 -26.86
N GLN A 89 0.54 6.62 -26.20
CA GLN A 89 -0.71 5.90 -26.47
C GLN A 89 -1.28 6.22 -27.86
N ILE A 90 -1.10 7.43 -28.37
CA ILE A 90 -1.46 7.80 -29.74
C ILE A 90 -0.62 6.99 -30.74
N GLU A 91 0.68 6.81 -30.50
CA GLU A 91 1.52 5.99 -31.37
C GLU A 91 1.12 4.51 -31.34
N LEU A 92 0.85 3.97 -30.15
CA LEU A 92 0.38 2.60 -29.95
C LEU A 92 -0.96 2.33 -30.65
N THR A 93 -1.76 3.35 -30.88
CA THR A 93 -3.02 3.21 -31.63
C THR A 93 -2.79 2.64 -33.04
N LYS A 94 -1.65 2.93 -33.68
CA LYS A 94 -1.31 2.40 -35.01
C LYS A 94 -1.10 0.88 -35.02
N THR A 95 -0.69 0.31 -33.89
CA THR A 95 -0.43 -1.14 -33.76
C THR A 95 -1.62 -1.89 -33.18
N ILE A 96 -2.41 -1.22 -32.34
CA ILE A 96 -3.56 -1.80 -31.62
C ILE A 96 -4.79 -1.94 -32.54
N TYR A 97 -5.02 -0.99 -33.44
CA TYR A 97 -6.23 -0.96 -34.28
C TYR A 97 -5.93 -1.31 -35.74
N PRO A 98 -6.62 -2.31 -36.32
CA PRO A 98 -6.36 -2.74 -37.70
C PRO A 98 -6.97 -1.80 -38.76
N ALA A 99 -8.01 -1.03 -38.42
CA ALA A 99 -8.68 -0.13 -39.36
C ALA A 99 -8.19 1.31 -39.19
N GLU A 100 -7.83 1.98 -40.29
CA GLU A 100 -7.40 3.40 -40.26
C GLU A 100 -8.49 4.36 -39.76
N SER A 101 -9.76 4.02 -39.97
CA SER A 101 -10.89 4.77 -39.43
C SER A 101 -10.89 4.78 -37.89
N ASP A 102 -10.69 3.61 -37.28
CA ASP A 102 -10.63 3.45 -35.82
C ASP A 102 -9.39 4.14 -35.25
N GLN A 103 -8.24 4.02 -35.93
CA GLN A 103 -7.01 4.70 -35.54
C GLN A 103 -7.20 6.21 -35.45
N ARG A 104 -7.83 6.82 -36.47
CA ARG A 104 -8.09 8.26 -36.52
C ARG A 104 -9.03 8.72 -35.40
N VAL A 105 -10.10 7.96 -35.14
CA VAL A 105 -11.07 8.27 -34.07
C VAL A 105 -10.38 8.23 -32.71
N VAL A 106 -9.62 7.16 -32.42
CA VAL A 106 -8.95 7.00 -31.12
C VAL A 106 -7.83 8.02 -30.94
N ALA A 107 -6.99 8.25 -31.94
CA ALA A 107 -5.94 9.25 -31.87
C ALA A 107 -6.51 10.66 -31.63
N THR A 108 -7.60 11.03 -32.30
CA THR A 108 -8.25 12.33 -32.12
C THR A 108 -8.84 12.46 -30.71
N ALA A 109 -9.48 11.40 -30.21
CA ALA A 109 -10.02 11.36 -28.85
C ALA A 109 -8.90 11.49 -27.80
N LEU A 110 -7.79 10.77 -27.97
CA LEU A 110 -6.63 10.85 -27.06
C LEU A 110 -5.98 12.23 -27.07
N THR A 111 -5.82 12.87 -28.24
CA THR A 111 -5.31 14.24 -28.34
C THR A 111 -6.22 15.24 -27.63
N SER A 112 -7.53 15.16 -27.84
CA SER A 112 -8.49 16.03 -27.15
C SER A 112 -8.47 15.80 -25.63
N PHE A 113 -8.39 14.54 -25.22
CA PHE A 113 -8.30 14.16 -23.83
C PHE A 113 -7.03 14.69 -23.15
N GLY A 114 -5.87 14.57 -23.79
CA GLY A 114 -4.61 15.11 -23.29
C GLY A 114 -4.66 16.62 -23.07
N LYS A 115 -5.27 17.35 -24.02
CA LYS A 115 -5.46 18.80 -23.91
C LYS A 115 -6.35 19.18 -22.74
N ASP A 116 -7.45 18.47 -22.52
CA ASP A 116 -8.36 18.71 -21.40
C ASP A 116 -7.69 18.39 -20.05
N MET A 117 -6.93 17.30 -19.98
CA MET A 117 -6.14 16.93 -18.80
C MET A 117 -5.04 17.94 -18.50
N ALA A 118 -4.44 18.56 -19.49
CA ALA A 118 -3.45 19.62 -19.27
C ALA A 118 -4.05 20.78 -18.46
N VAL A 119 -5.35 21.09 -18.60
CA VAL A 119 -6.02 22.12 -17.78
C VAL A 119 -6.10 21.69 -16.31
N PHE A 120 -6.40 20.42 -16.06
CA PHE A 120 -6.43 19.85 -14.71
C PHE A 120 -5.04 19.92 -14.05
N PHE A 121 -4.00 19.47 -14.74
CA PHE A 121 -2.63 19.45 -14.20
C PHE A 121 -2.03 20.84 -13.99
N ASN A 122 -2.44 21.83 -14.80
CA ASN A 122 -1.97 23.21 -14.68
C ASN A 122 -2.79 24.06 -13.68
N ASN A 123 -3.79 23.48 -12.99
CA ASN A 123 -4.55 24.22 -11.98
C ASN A 123 -3.68 24.49 -10.74
N PRO A 124 -3.29 25.76 -10.45
CA PRO A 124 -2.30 26.06 -9.43
C PRO A 124 -2.79 25.77 -8.01
N THR A 125 -4.10 25.89 -7.76
CA THR A 125 -4.67 25.70 -6.42
C THR A 125 -4.67 24.22 -6.04
N ALA A 126 -5.18 23.37 -6.94
CA ALA A 126 -5.20 21.92 -6.74
C ALA A 126 -3.78 21.33 -6.70
N ALA A 127 -2.88 21.83 -7.54
CA ALA A 127 -1.47 21.49 -7.52
C ALA A 127 -0.81 21.80 -6.17
N ALA A 128 -1.00 23.01 -5.63
CA ALA A 128 -0.39 23.42 -4.37
C ALA A 128 -0.87 22.58 -3.17
N ASP A 129 -2.14 22.20 -3.12
CA ASP A 129 -2.66 21.35 -2.05
C ASP A 129 -2.14 19.91 -2.15
N TYR A 130 -2.01 19.39 -3.37
CA TYR A 130 -1.39 18.09 -3.61
C TYR A 130 0.10 18.09 -3.23
N ASP A 131 0.86 19.11 -3.63
CA ASP A 131 2.28 19.22 -3.33
C ASP A 131 2.55 19.32 -1.83
N LYS A 132 1.71 20.02 -1.07
CA LYS A 132 1.78 20.02 0.40
C LYS A 132 1.55 18.63 0.97
N ALA A 133 0.51 17.94 0.52
CA ALA A 133 0.20 16.59 0.97
C ALA A 133 1.32 15.60 0.64
N LEU A 134 1.90 15.70 -0.57
CA LEU A 134 3.00 14.86 -1.03
C LEU A 134 4.28 15.10 -0.22
N ASN A 135 4.64 16.36 0.04
CA ASN A 135 5.81 16.69 0.86
C ASN A 135 5.65 16.20 2.30
N LEU A 136 4.48 16.39 2.90
CA LEU A 136 4.17 15.88 4.23
C LEU A 136 4.25 14.36 4.26
N ALA A 137 3.68 13.68 3.26
CA ALA A 137 3.76 12.23 3.13
C ALA A 137 5.21 11.76 2.93
N GLY A 138 6.01 12.44 2.12
CA GLY A 138 7.42 12.10 1.91
C GLY A 138 8.25 12.20 3.19
N MET A 139 8.08 13.27 3.96
CA MET A 139 8.77 13.43 5.25
C MET A 139 8.37 12.36 6.26
N LEU A 140 7.07 12.12 6.40
CA LEU A 140 6.57 11.05 7.26
C LEU A 140 7.06 9.68 6.79
N PHE A 141 7.18 9.45 5.48
CA PHE A 141 7.60 8.16 4.93
C PHE A 141 9.04 7.85 5.35
N TRP A 142 9.94 8.81 5.19
CA TRP A 142 11.33 8.65 5.63
C TRP A 142 11.45 8.51 7.14
N ALA A 143 10.67 9.27 7.91
CA ALA A 143 10.63 9.12 9.36
C ALA A 143 10.15 7.72 9.79
N MET A 144 9.10 7.20 9.14
CA MET A 144 8.57 5.85 9.40
C MET A 144 9.56 4.77 8.95
N ALA A 145 10.26 4.95 7.83
CA ALA A 145 11.27 4.00 7.36
C ALA A 145 12.41 3.82 8.38
N VAL A 146 12.92 4.92 8.94
CA VAL A 146 13.94 4.89 10.01
C VAL A 146 13.39 4.20 11.26
N LEU A 147 12.16 4.54 11.67
CA LEU A 147 11.52 3.97 12.85
C LEU A 147 11.29 2.46 12.72
N VAL A 148 10.78 2.01 11.56
CA VAL A 148 10.59 0.59 11.24
C VAL A 148 11.92 -0.14 11.27
N GLY A 149 12.98 0.41 10.64
CA GLY A 149 14.30 -0.20 10.61
C GLY A 149 14.89 -0.41 12.01
N LEU A 150 14.78 0.60 12.87
CA LEU A 150 15.22 0.53 14.27
C LEU A 150 14.44 -0.52 15.07
N VAL A 151 13.11 -0.51 14.96
CA VAL A 151 12.25 -1.44 15.71
C VAL A 151 12.43 -2.87 15.22
N GLN A 152 12.47 -3.10 13.90
CA GLN A 152 12.63 -4.43 13.31
C GLN A 152 13.98 -5.05 13.67
N GLY A 153 15.07 -4.28 13.61
CA GLY A 153 16.38 -4.73 14.06
C GLY A 153 16.41 -5.05 15.57
N GLY A 154 15.79 -4.20 16.38
CA GLY A 154 15.67 -4.40 17.83
C GLY A 154 14.89 -5.67 18.20
N ILE A 155 13.72 -5.89 17.57
CA ILE A 155 12.90 -7.08 17.80
C ILE A 155 13.65 -8.34 17.38
N GLN A 156 14.31 -8.33 16.22
CA GLN A 156 15.03 -9.49 15.72
C GLN A 156 16.16 -9.92 16.68
N ALA A 157 16.91 -8.95 17.22
CA ALA A 157 17.96 -9.21 18.21
C ALA A 157 17.40 -9.73 19.54
N ILE A 158 16.34 -9.08 20.05
CA ILE A 158 15.71 -9.45 21.33
C ILE A 158 15.06 -10.82 21.24
N SER A 159 14.32 -11.11 20.16
CA SER A 159 13.61 -12.37 19.98
C SER A 159 14.57 -13.56 20.07
N ARG A 160 15.74 -13.47 19.43
CA ARG A 160 16.75 -14.55 19.49
C ARG A 160 17.36 -14.70 20.89
N SER A 161 17.68 -13.59 21.56
CA SER A 161 18.25 -13.64 22.91
C SER A 161 17.26 -14.13 23.98
N PHE A 162 15.98 -13.76 23.86
CA PHE A 162 14.92 -14.18 24.77
C PHE A 162 14.57 -15.65 24.55
N PHE A 163 14.41 -16.07 23.29
CA PHE A 163 14.12 -17.45 22.95
C PHE A 163 15.28 -18.39 23.36
N GLY A 164 16.54 -17.95 23.18
CA GLY A 164 17.71 -18.71 23.64
C GLY A 164 17.75 -18.95 25.16
N LYS A 165 17.12 -18.10 25.97
CA LYS A 165 17.03 -18.28 27.43
C LYS A 165 15.90 -19.22 27.87
N LEU A 166 14.83 -19.31 27.07
CA LEU A 166 13.64 -20.11 27.38
C LEU A 166 13.75 -21.57 26.92
N VAL A 167 14.61 -21.84 25.95
CA VAL A 167 14.65 -23.13 25.26
C VAL A 167 15.53 -24.14 26.02
N PRO A 168 15.00 -25.33 26.39
CA PRO A 168 15.80 -26.36 27.05
C PRO A 168 16.91 -26.89 26.13
N PRO A 169 18.16 -27.03 26.62
CA PRO A 169 19.32 -27.33 25.78
C PRO A 169 19.22 -28.68 25.07
N LYS A 170 18.45 -29.64 25.60
CA LYS A 170 18.23 -30.96 24.99
C LYS A 170 17.28 -30.97 23.79
N ARG A 171 16.49 -29.93 23.55
CA ARG A 171 15.51 -29.87 22.44
C ARG A 171 15.57 -28.57 21.65
N SER A 172 16.69 -27.85 21.69
CA SER A 172 16.71 -26.48 21.15
C SER A 172 16.39 -26.39 19.67
N SER A 173 16.88 -27.34 18.87
CA SER A 173 16.62 -27.40 17.42
C SER A 173 15.14 -27.54 17.08
N GLU A 174 14.34 -28.24 17.89
CA GLU A 174 12.91 -28.44 17.65
C GLU A 174 12.11 -27.14 17.89
N TYR A 175 12.39 -26.47 19.01
CA TYR A 175 11.76 -25.19 19.35
C TYR A 175 12.15 -24.05 18.39
N PHE A 176 13.42 -23.98 17.98
CA PHE A 176 13.85 -23.02 16.95
C PHE A 176 13.23 -23.33 15.58
N GLY A 177 13.01 -24.60 15.25
CA GLY A 177 12.27 -25.01 14.05
C GLY A 177 10.83 -24.51 14.04
N PHE A 178 10.09 -24.66 15.15
CA PHE A 178 8.74 -24.09 15.27
C PHE A 178 8.74 -22.57 15.16
N PHE A 179 9.67 -21.87 15.82
CA PHE A 179 9.79 -20.42 15.75
C PHE A 179 10.00 -19.91 14.31
N ASP A 180 10.86 -20.56 13.53
CA ASP A 180 11.11 -20.21 12.12
C ASP A 180 9.87 -20.41 11.23
N ILE A 181 9.12 -21.51 11.44
CA ILE A 181 7.89 -21.80 10.71
C ILE A 181 6.83 -20.70 10.94
N PHE A 182 6.62 -20.29 12.19
CA PHE A 182 5.67 -19.20 12.49
C PHE A 182 6.10 -17.87 11.87
N GLY A 183 7.41 -17.57 11.84
CA GLY A 183 7.94 -16.39 11.15
C GLY A 183 7.61 -16.39 9.66
N LYS A 184 7.74 -17.54 8.99
CA LYS A 184 7.38 -17.69 7.57
C LYS A 184 5.88 -17.54 7.33
N PHE A 185 5.03 -18.11 8.19
CA PHE A 185 3.59 -17.90 8.08
C PHE A 185 3.20 -16.43 8.26
N ALA A 186 3.80 -15.73 9.23
CA ALA A 186 3.56 -14.30 9.43
C ALA A 186 3.95 -13.46 8.20
N ALA A 187 5.07 -13.80 7.55
CA ALA A 187 5.54 -13.14 6.33
C ALA A 187 4.59 -13.32 5.12
N VAL A 188 3.73 -14.34 5.12
CA VAL A 188 2.73 -14.58 4.06
C VAL A 188 1.38 -13.99 4.44
N ILE A 189 0.91 -14.21 5.67
CA ILE A 189 -0.43 -13.79 6.12
C ILE A 189 -0.55 -12.26 6.14
N GLY A 190 0.50 -11.53 6.56
CA GLY A 190 0.48 -10.07 6.62
C GLY A 190 0.20 -9.42 5.27
N PRO A 191 1.04 -9.65 4.24
CA PRO A 191 0.81 -9.13 2.89
C PRO A 191 -0.50 -9.62 2.26
N ALA A 192 -0.87 -10.89 2.48
CA ALA A 192 -2.13 -11.44 1.95
C ALA A 192 -3.35 -10.71 2.54
N LEU A 193 -3.37 -10.47 3.85
CA LEU A 193 -4.45 -9.75 4.52
C LEU A 193 -4.55 -8.29 4.06
N TYR A 194 -3.40 -7.62 3.92
CA TYR A 194 -3.32 -6.26 3.38
C TYR A 194 -3.87 -6.18 1.95
N ALA A 195 -3.42 -7.07 1.06
CA ALA A 195 -3.87 -7.11 -0.33
C ALA A 195 -5.37 -7.40 -0.43
N PHE A 196 -5.86 -8.36 0.35
CA PHE A 196 -7.26 -8.75 0.36
C PHE A 196 -8.19 -7.64 0.85
N SER A 197 -7.84 -6.96 1.94
CA SER A 197 -8.61 -5.84 2.47
C SER A 197 -8.61 -4.62 1.55
N GLY A 198 -7.47 -4.34 0.89
CA GLY A 198 -7.39 -3.35 -0.18
C GLY A 198 -8.26 -3.69 -1.39
N ALA A 199 -8.26 -4.96 -1.82
CA ALA A 199 -9.03 -5.43 -2.97
C ALA A 199 -10.54 -5.35 -2.76
N ILE A 200 -11.04 -5.71 -1.57
CA ILE A 200 -12.48 -5.63 -1.27
C ILE A 200 -12.95 -4.18 -1.20
N THR A 201 -12.16 -3.30 -0.58
CA THR A 201 -12.61 -1.94 -0.28
C THR A 201 -12.29 -0.95 -1.40
N GLY A 202 -11.44 -1.33 -2.36
CA GLY A 202 -10.98 -0.47 -3.46
C GLY A 202 -10.07 0.69 -3.01
N LYS A 203 -9.73 0.75 -1.72
CA LYS A 203 -8.97 1.84 -1.10
C LYS A 203 -7.73 1.28 -0.41
N PRO A 204 -6.51 1.55 -0.92
CA PRO A 204 -5.27 0.95 -0.41
C PRO A 204 -5.01 1.20 1.08
N TYR A 205 -5.34 2.39 1.60
CA TYR A 205 -5.10 2.76 2.99
C TYR A 205 -5.99 2.00 4.00
N ILE A 206 -7.13 1.45 3.56
CA ILE A 206 -7.96 0.58 4.39
C ILE A 206 -7.27 -0.76 4.61
N GLY A 207 -6.37 -1.15 3.70
CA GLY A 207 -5.47 -2.28 3.90
C GLY A 207 -4.64 -2.16 5.17
N ILE A 208 -4.19 -0.95 5.49
CA ILE A 208 -3.40 -0.66 6.70
C ILE A 208 -4.22 -0.89 7.99
N LEU A 209 -5.53 -0.65 7.95
CA LEU A 209 -6.43 -0.89 9.09
C LEU A 209 -6.51 -2.37 9.47
N SER A 210 -6.44 -3.28 8.49
CA SER A 210 -6.39 -4.71 8.75
C SER A 210 -5.12 -5.13 9.53
N LEU A 211 -4.00 -4.44 9.30
CA LEU A 211 -2.75 -4.68 10.03
C LEU A 211 -2.85 -4.18 11.48
N ILE A 212 -3.55 -3.07 11.72
CA ILE A 212 -3.83 -2.58 13.08
C ILE A 212 -4.57 -3.66 13.89
N LEU A 213 -5.58 -4.30 13.30
CA LEU A 213 -6.32 -5.38 13.96
C LEU A 213 -5.39 -6.55 14.35
N LEU A 214 -4.45 -6.91 13.48
CA LEU A 214 -3.48 -7.98 13.76
C LEU A 214 -2.54 -7.59 14.90
N PHE A 215 -2.05 -6.36 14.94
CA PHE A 215 -1.21 -5.87 16.04
C PHE A 215 -1.97 -5.80 17.37
N VAL A 216 -3.24 -5.38 17.37
CA VAL A 216 -4.10 -5.40 18.55
C VAL A 216 -4.31 -6.82 19.05
N ALA A 217 -4.62 -7.77 18.16
CA ALA A 217 -4.74 -9.18 18.52
C ALA A 217 -3.43 -9.72 19.13
N GLY A 218 -2.28 -9.38 18.55
CA GLY A 218 -0.97 -9.72 19.10
C GLY A 218 -0.72 -9.12 20.49
N LEU A 219 -1.16 -7.88 20.73
CA LEU A 219 -1.07 -7.22 22.03
C LEU A 219 -1.91 -7.96 23.09
N VAL A 220 -3.14 -8.33 22.75
CA VAL A 220 -4.05 -9.10 23.63
C VAL A 220 -3.44 -10.44 23.99
N VAL A 221 -2.96 -11.21 23.00
CA VAL A 221 -2.32 -12.52 23.22
C VAL A 221 -1.09 -12.38 24.11
N MET A 222 -0.25 -11.36 23.87
CA MET A 222 0.91 -11.10 24.72
C MET A 222 0.52 -10.77 26.16
N PHE A 223 -0.53 -9.97 26.36
CA PHE A 223 -0.98 -9.58 27.70
C PHE A 223 -1.48 -10.80 28.49
N ILE A 224 -2.25 -11.67 27.83
CA ILE A 224 -2.69 -12.95 28.39
C ILE A 224 -1.49 -13.83 28.72
N GLY A 225 -0.55 -14.00 27.79
CA GLY A 225 0.64 -14.83 27.98
C GLY A 225 1.55 -14.38 29.13
N ARG A 226 1.70 -13.07 29.34
CA ARG A 226 2.45 -12.53 30.49
C ARG A 226 1.85 -12.95 31.82
N HIS A 227 0.52 -13.04 31.90
CA HIS A 227 -0.17 -13.46 33.12
C HIS A 227 0.15 -14.92 33.49
N TYR A 228 0.25 -15.80 32.49
CA TYR A 228 0.62 -17.20 32.67
C TYR A 228 2.10 -17.39 33.06
N LEU A 229 3.02 -16.63 32.45
CA LEU A 229 4.42 -16.67 32.86
C LEU A 229 4.64 -16.20 34.29
N ALA A 230 3.97 -15.12 34.70
CA ALA A 230 4.06 -14.63 36.09
C ALA A 230 3.56 -15.68 37.10
N ALA A 231 2.49 -16.39 36.77
CA ALA A 231 1.97 -17.48 37.59
C ALA A 231 2.91 -18.71 37.64
N ALA A 232 3.58 -19.03 36.54
CA ALA A 232 4.56 -20.11 36.45
C ALA A 232 5.85 -19.79 37.24
N GLU A 233 6.38 -18.56 37.14
CA GLU A 233 7.54 -18.12 37.93
C GLU A 233 7.25 -18.10 39.44
N ALA A 234 6.04 -17.69 39.83
CA ALA A 234 5.61 -17.72 41.22
C ALA A 234 5.53 -19.16 41.77
N SER A 235 5.03 -20.10 40.97
CA SER A 235 4.94 -21.51 41.35
C SER A 235 6.32 -22.20 41.39
N GLY A 236 7.21 -21.87 40.46
CA GLY A 236 8.58 -22.40 40.42
C GLY A 236 9.43 -21.94 41.61
N ARG A 237 9.37 -20.66 41.98
CA ARG A 237 10.07 -20.12 43.16
C ARG A 237 9.56 -20.71 44.48
N ALA A 238 8.26 -21.00 44.57
CA ALA A 238 7.69 -21.66 45.75
C ALA A 238 8.24 -23.10 45.91
N SER A 239 8.48 -23.81 44.81
CA SER A 239 9.09 -25.14 44.82
C SER A 239 10.58 -25.13 45.19
N GLU A 240 11.36 -24.13 44.74
CA GLU A 240 12.77 -23.97 45.12
C GLU A 240 12.96 -23.57 46.58
N ASN A 241 12.11 -22.70 47.12
CA ASN A 241 12.19 -22.30 48.53
C ASN A 241 11.74 -23.39 49.50
N GLY A 242 10.82 -24.28 49.08
CA GLY A 242 10.42 -25.44 49.90
C GLY A 242 11.47 -26.56 49.94
N SER A 243 12.34 -26.66 48.94
CA SER A 243 13.39 -27.69 48.88
C SER A 243 14.65 -27.35 49.69
N ASN A 244 14.87 -26.08 50.04
CA ASN A 244 16.04 -25.63 50.83
C ASN A 244 15.79 -25.60 52.36
N VAL A 245 14.66 -26.14 52.82
CA VAL A 245 14.26 -26.15 54.25
C VAL A 245 14.30 -27.56 54.86
N HIS A 246 14.87 -28.55 54.14
CA HIS A 246 15.03 -29.92 54.62
C HIS A 246 16.49 -30.31 54.84
#